data_AF-A0A2M8Y0J9-F1
#
_entry.id   AF-A0A2M8Y0J9-F1
#
_cell.length_a   1.000
_cell.length_b   1.000
_cell.length_c   1.000
_cell.angle_alpha   90.00
_cell.angle_beta   90.00
_cell.angle_gamma   90.00
#
_symmetry.space_group_name_H-M   'P 1'
#
loop_
_entity.id
_entity.type
_entity.pdbx_description
1 polymer ?
#
loop_
_entity_poly.entity_id
_entity_poly.type
_entity_poly.pdbx_seq_one_letter_code
_entity_poly.pdbx_strand_id
1 'polypeptide(L)'
;MKKSLLFLIVLFSIVKANAQSYMGYIPDNYAGVQGVLFNPASIVDSRFKTDINLFSASGTLTNDFYGLSLFDLSKDSYEVNRDGARIPKKIMGDLFFLM
;
A
#
# COMPACT_ATOMS: atom_id res chain seq x y z
N MET A 1 17.71 -10.61 33.36
CA MET A 1 17.41 -9.22 32.94
C MET A 1 17.69 -8.98 31.45
N LYS A 2 18.90 -9.22 30.94
CA LYS A 2 19.26 -8.95 29.52
C LYS A 2 18.38 -9.67 28.47
N LYS A 3 17.94 -10.90 28.75
CA LYS A 3 17.06 -11.68 27.85
C LYS A 3 15.61 -11.14 27.78
N SER A 4 15.11 -10.55 28.87
CA SER A 4 13.77 -9.94 28.92
C SER A 4 13.71 -8.62 28.14
N LEU A 5 14.79 -7.84 28.20
CA LEU A 5 14.94 -6.62 27.39
C LEU A 5 14.95 -6.92 25.89
N LEU A 6 15.67 -7.96 25.47
CA LEU A 6 15.74 -8.39 24.08
C LEU A 6 14.38 -8.83 23.54
N PHE A 7 13.61 -9.57 24.36
CA PHE A 7 12.24 -9.95 24.04
C PHE A 7 11.32 -8.74 23.86
N LEU A 8 11.41 -7.75 24.75
CA LEU A 8 10.60 -6.54 24.67
C LEU A 8 10.89 -5.70 23.42
N ILE A 9 12.16 -5.61 23.03
CA ILE A 9 12.58 -4.90 21.80
C ILE A 9 11.98 -5.57 20.57
N VAL A 10 12.07 -6.90 20.47
CA VAL A 10 11.49 -7.67 19.35
C VAL A 10 9.98 -7.46 19.28
N LEU A 11 9.28 -7.46 20.42
CA LEU A 11 7.84 -7.24 20.47
C LEU A 11 7.44 -5.85 19.95
N PHE A 12 8.22 -4.81 20.28
CA PHE A 12 7.94 -3.44 19.82
C PHE A 12 8.22 -3.23 18.33
N SER A 13 9.19 -3.94 17.75
CA SER A 13 9.53 -3.83 16.33
C SER A 13 8.40 -4.32 15.41
N ILE A 14 7.60 -5.29 15.86
CA ILE A 14 6.48 -5.86 15.05
C ILE A 14 5.39 -4.81 14.82
N VAL A 15 5.16 -3.91 15.78
CA VAL A 15 4.11 -2.87 15.69
C VAL A 15 4.45 -1.77 14.67
N LYS A 16 5.73 -1.66 14.28
CA LYS A 16 6.22 -0.68 13.30
C LYS A 16 6.61 -1.29 11.96
N ALA A 17 6.41 -2.60 11.78
CA ALA A 17 6.69 -3.25 10.52
C ALA A 17 5.66 -2.83 9.46
N ASN A 18 6.09 -2.08 8.45
CA ASN A 18 5.29 -1.83 7.26
C ASN A 18 5.35 -3.08 6.38
N ALA A 19 4.24 -3.82 6.27
CA ALA A 19 4.12 -4.90 5.32
C ALA A 19 3.84 -4.32 3.93
N GLN A 20 4.69 -4.64 2.94
CA GLN A 20 4.44 -4.32 1.53
C GLN A 20 3.55 -5.39 0.89
N SER A 21 2.66 -4.98 -0.02
CA SER A 21 1.85 -5.93 -0.79
C SER A 21 2.74 -6.82 -1.64
N TYR A 22 2.68 -8.13 -1.43
CA TYR A 22 3.47 -9.09 -2.18
C TYR A 22 2.86 -9.35 -3.56
N MET A 23 3.15 -8.51 -4.57
CA MET A 23 2.57 -8.65 -5.92
C MET A 23 2.82 -10.02 -6.58
N GLY A 24 3.82 -10.78 -6.12
CA GLY A 24 4.13 -12.12 -6.62
C GLY A 24 3.08 -13.20 -6.30
N TYR A 25 2.14 -12.97 -5.37
CA TYR A 25 1.09 -13.96 -5.08
C TYR A 25 -0.03 -13.97 -6.14
N ILE A 26 -0.19 -12.90 -6.91
CA ILE A 26 -1.31 -12.72 -7.84
C ILE A 26 -1.40 -13.85 -8.90
N PRO A 27 -0.31 -14.28 -9.55
CA PRO A 27 -0.35 -15.38 -10.52
C PRO A 27 -0.26 -16.78 -9.87
N ASP A 28 -0.28 -16.89 -8.54
CA ASP A 28 -0.22 -18.18 -7.87
C ASP A 28 -1.56 -18.93 -8.02
N ASN A 29 -1.50 -20.26 -8.12
CA ASN A 29 -2.66 -21.15 -8.18
C ASN A 29 -3.48 -21.12 -6.87
N TYR A 30 -2.91 -20.57 -5.79
CA TYR A 30 -3.55 -20.41 -4.49
C TYR A 30 -3.98 -18.96 -4.17
N ALA A 31 -3.93 -18.05 -5.16
CA ALA A 31 -4.36 -16.66 -4.97
C ALA A 31 -5.87 -16.52 -4.64
N GLY A 32 -6.66 -17.54 -4.96
CA GLY A 32 -8.10 -17.59 -4.67
C GLY A 32 -8.87 -16.42 -5.28
N VAL A 33 -9.88 -15.95 -4.54
CA VAL A 33 -10.73 -14.82 -4.94
C VAL A 33 -9.95 -13.50 -5.09
N GLN A 34 -8.81 -13.34 -4.41
CA GLN A 34 -7.97 -12.13 -4.54
C GLN A 34 -7.27 -12.05 -5.91
N GLY A 35 -6.96 -13.19 -6.53
CA GLY A 35 -6.38 -13.23 -7.88
C GLY A 35 -7.36 -12.74 -8.97
N VAL A 36 -8.66 -12.94 -8.75
CA VAL A 36 -9.74 -12.53 -9.69
C VAL A 36 -9.77 -11.03 -9.91
N LEU A 37 -9.35 -10.25 -8.91
CA LEU A 37 -9.27 -8.78 -8.99
C LEU A 37 -8.30 -8.30 -10.08
N PHE A 38 -7.29 -9.11 -10.38
CA PHE A 38 -6.27 -8.81 -11.38
C PHE A 38 -6.47 -9.61 -12.67
N ASN A 39 -6.93 -10.85 -12.56
CA ASN A 39 -7.22 -11.72 -13.70
C ASN A 39 -8.47 -12.58 -13.42
N PRO A 40 -9.65 -12.25 -13.96
CA PRO A 40 -10.87 -12.99 -13.68
C PRO A 40 -10.85 -14.44 -14.19
N ALA A 41 -9.98 -14.76 -15.16
CA ALA A 41 -9.82 -16.13 -15.65
C ALA A 41 -9.10 -17.05 -14.65
N SER A 42 -8.42 -16.51 -13.63
CA SER A 42 -7.66 -17.31 -12.66
C SER A 42 -8.54 -18.24 -11.82
N ILE A 43 -9.84 -17.94 -11.68
CA ILE A 43 -10.77 -18.75 -10.89
C ILE A 43 -11.18 -20.05 -11.60
N VAL A 44 -11.09 -20.09 -12.93
CA VAL A 44 -11.54 -21.24 -13.74
C VAL A 44 -10.71 -22.48 -13.44
N ASP A 45 -9.43 -22.30 -13.12
CA ASP A 45 -8.49 -23.38 -12.79
C ASP A 45 -8.45 -23.69 -11.27
N SER A 46 -9.35 -23.08 -10.47
CA SER A 46 -9.41 -23.34 -9.04
C SER A 46 -9.96 -24.74 -8.74
N ARG A 47 -9.35 -25.43 -7.77
CA ARG A 47 -9.82 -26.74 -7.27
C ARG A 47 -11.05 -26.62 -6.37
N PHE A 48 -11.39 -25.41 -5.92
CA PHE A 48 -12.52 -25.14 -5.04
C PHE A 48 -13.73 -24.66 -5.85
N LYS A 49 -14.92 -25.18 -5.53
CA LYS A 49 -16.17 -24.78 -6.21
C LYS A 49 -16.63 -23.36 -5.86
N THR A 50 -16.24 -22.85 -4.70
CA THR A 50 -16.66 -21.54 -4.21
C THR A 50 -15.57 -20.98 -3.30
N ASP A 51 -15.21 -19.72 -3.54
CA ASP A 51 -14.30 -18.94 -2.70
C ASP A 51 -15.00 -17.63 -2.34
N ILE A 52 -15.03 -17.30 -1.05
CA ILE A 52 -15.74 -16.13 -0.51
C ILE A 52 -14.79 -15.38 0.39
N ASN A 53 -14.50 -14.14 0.03
CA ASN A 53 -13.87 -13.20 0.95
C ASN A 53 -14.95 -12.66 1.90
N LEU A 54 -14.74 -12.82 3.21
CA LEU A 54 -15.68 -12.36 4.24
C LEU A 54 -15.34 -10.94 4.72
N PHE A 55 -14.04 -10.63 4.80
CA PHE A 55 -13.53 -9.36 5.28
C PHE A 55 -12.12 -9.15 4.71
N SER A 56 -11.86 -8.00 4.09
CA SER A 56 -10.51 -7.53 3.79
C SER A 56 -10.23 -6.18 4.46
N ALA A 57 -8.93 -5.93 4.67
CA ALA A 57 -8.42 -4.64 5.08
C ALA A 57 -7.27 -4.26 4.14
N SER A 58 -7.36 -3.08 3.54
CA SER A 58 -6.31 -2.52 2.68
C SER A 58 -5.87 -1.17 3.23
N GLY A 59 -4.56 -0.95 3.35
CA GLY A 59 -3.97 0.33 3.73
C GLY A 59 -3.07 0.85 2.62
N THR A 60 -3.40 2.02 2.08
CA THR A 60 -2.58 2.70 1.07
C THR A 60 -2.10 4.03 1.63
N LEU A 61 -0.78 4.22 1.67
CA LEU A 61 -0.16 5.49 2.02
C LEU A 61 0.31 6.17 0.74
N THR A 62 -0.44 7.17 0.27
CA THR A 62 -0.06 8.00 -0.89
C THR A 62 0.55 9.30 -0.39
N ASN A 63 1.67 9.69 -0.99
CA ASN A 63 2.33 10.97 -0.71
C ASN A 63 2.00 11.98 -1.83
N ASP A 64 1.61 13.19 -1.44
CA ASP A 64 1.50 14.32 -2.37
C ASP A 64 2.93 14.71 -2.79
N PHE A 65 3.33 14.34 -4.01
CA PHE A 65 4.66 14.65 -4.54
C PHE A 65 4.81 16.17 -4.68
N TYR A 66 5.57 16.80 -3.78
CA TYR A 66 6.09 18.15 -4.00
C TYR A 66 7.27 18.03 -4.96
N GLY A 67 7.03 18.31 -6.25
CA GLY A 67 8.11 18.42 -7.23
C GLY A 67 9.00 19.60 -6.87
N LEU A 68 10.12 19.35 -6.19
CA LEU A 68 11.12 20.36 -5.89
C LEU A 68 12.17 20.37 -7.00
N SER A 69 12.05 21.31 -7.94
CA SER A 69 13.10 21.60 -8.90
C SER A 69 14.28 22.24 -8.16
N LEU A 70 15.44 21.56 -8.13
CA LEU A 70 16.66 22.06 -7.48
C LEU A 70 17.10 23.44 -8.03
N PHE A 71 16.78 23.73 -9.29
CA PHE A 71 17.04 25.03 -9.93
C PHE A 71 16.13 26.17 -9.43
N ASP A 72 14.92 25.86 -8.94
CA ASP A 72 14.00 26.87 -8.40
C ASP A 72 14.23 27.13 -6.90
N LEU A 73 14.82 26.17 -6.17
CA LEU A 73 15.29 26.39 -4.79
C LEU A 73 16.45 27.41 -4.69
N SER A 74 17.14 27.68 -5.80
CA SER A 74 18.23 28.66 -5.85
C SER A 74 17.74 30.11 -6.01
N LYS A 75 16.44 30.34 -6.21
CA LYS A 75 15.84 31.68 -6.24
C LYS A 75 15.37 32.04 -4.84
N ASP A 76 15.78 33.20 -4.35
CA ASP A 76 15.51 33.72 -2.99
C ASP A 76 14.01 33.95 -2.68
N SER A 77 13.11 33.62 -3.61
CA SER A 77 11.67 33.90 -3.54
C SER A 77 10.80 32.67 -3.85
N TYR A 78 11.33 31.46 -3.72
CA TYR A 78 10.55 30.23 -3.95
C TYR A 78 9.73 29.85 -2.71
N GLU A 79 8.41 30.09 -2.75
CA GLU A 79 7.49 29.66 -1.70
C GLU A 79 6.86 28.31 -2.07
N VAL A 80 7.28 27.24 -1.37
CA VAL A 80 6.79 25.84 -1.56
C VAL A 80 5.26 25.74 -1.56
N ASN A 81 4.58 26.62 -0.83
CA ASN A 81 3.12 26.63 -0.75
C ASN A 81 2.43 27.30 -1.96
N ARG A 82 3.09 28.24 -2.66
CA ARG A 82 2.49 29.04 -3.76
C ARG A 82 2.92 28.57 -5.14
N ASP A 83 4.18 28.17 -5.29
CA ASP A 83 4.80 27.89 -6.59
C ASP A 83 4.98 26.38 -6.85
N GLY A 84 4.74 25.54 -5.84
CA GLY A 84 4.74 24.09 -6.02
C GLY A 84 3.56 23.66 -6.90
N ALA A 85 3.85 22.93 -7.98
CA ALA A 85 2.83 22.30 -8.82
C ALA A 85 2.02 21.29 -7.99
N ARG A 86 0.89 21.72 -7.45
CA ARG A 86 -0.02 20.86 -6.68
C ARG A 86 -0.80 19.99 -7.65
N ILE A 87 -0.45 18.72 -7.76
CA ILE A 87 -1.33 17.74 -8.39
C ILE A 87 -2.53 17.55 -7.44
N PRO A 88 -3.79 17.67 -7.92
CA PRO A 88 -4.95 17.66 -7.05
C PRO A 88 -5.05 16.35 -6.26
N LYS A 89 -5.18 16.49 -4.93
CA LYS A 89 -5.40 15.47 -3.90
C LYS A 89 -6.57 14.49 -4.16
N LYS A 90 -7.36 14.67 -5.22
CA LYS A 90 -8.66 14.02 -5.39
C LYS A 90 -8.64 12.91 -6.44
N ILE A 91 -7.94 11.83 -6.15
CA ILE A 91 -8.15 10.55 -6.87
C ILE A 91 -8.64 9.42 -5.93
N MET A 92 -8.53 9.54 -4.61
CA MET A 92 -8.73 8.39 -3.70
C MET A 92 -9.63 8.68 -2.49
N GLY A 93 -10.66 9.52 -2.66
CA GLY A 93 -11.69 9.67 -1.62
C GLY A 93 -12.59 8.44 -1.46
N ASP A 94 -12.73 7.61 -2.50
CA ASP A 94 -13.78 6.58 -2.57
C ASP A 94 -13.34 5.25 -3.21
N LEU A 95 -12.04 4.94 -3.31
CA LEU A 95 -11.64 3.57 -3.71
C LEU A 95 -11.42 2.70 -2.48
N PHE A 96 -12.50 2.56 -1.71
CA PHE A 96 -12.65 1.49 -0.73
C PHE A 96 -12.95 0.22 -1.53
N PHE A 97 -11.91 -0.54 -1.90
CA PHE A 97 -12.15 -1.91 -2.37
C PHE A 97 -12.43 -2.79 -1.15
N LEU A 98 -13.66 -2.72 -0.66
CA LEU A 98 -14.21 -3.72 0.25
C LEU A 98 -14.61 -4.95 -0.57
N MET A 99 -13.90 -6.04 -0.35
CA MET A 99 -14.46 -7.40 -0.44
C MET A 99 -14.11 -8.14 0.83
#